data_AF-A0A660RKA3-F1
#
_entry.id   AF-A0A660RKA3-F1
#
_cell.length_a   1.000
_cell.length_b   1.000
_cell.length_c   1.000
_cell.angle_alpha   90.00
_cell.angle_beta   90.00
_cell.angle_gamma   90.00
#
_symmetry.space_group_name_H-M   'P 1'
#
loop_
_entity.id
_entity.type
_entity.pdbx_description
1 polymer ?
#
loop_
_entity_poly.entity_id
_entity_poly.type
_entity_poly.pdbx_seq_one_letter_code
_entity_poly.pdbx_strand_id
1 'polypeptide(L)'
;IASDFAYHPYPGWYRSHYYEFHSLPGAPFVNEFGAQALPNVETMREMMKEDELWPPKWPVWSYRDFQYDMTFNVAKIDMGNSIEEFVENSQEYQSKLLKYAIENYRKNKYSKITGIFQFMFVDDWNAITWSVVDYFRRPKKGYYTLKTVYQPILIGMDVDREKVSLDMLRTMGIQSIWVVNDTLNRYENTYAKIAIWMEGKIIAEKEMKIGDIPPNDIKYITYSPMSDKTMKLDITEKGVYTIEMQLMEDKDEIISKNSYTIEVV
;
A
#
# COMPACT_ATOMS: atom_id res chain seq x y z
N ILE A 1 15.97 8.69 22.91
CA ILE A 1 15.45 8.90 21.53
C ILE A 1 15.15 7.57 20.85
N ALA A 2 15.87 6.48 21.13
CA ALA A 2 15.43 5.14 20.69
C ALA A 2 14.17 4.69 21.45
N SER A 3 13.12 4.27 20.73
CA SER A 3 11.87 3.67 21.21
C SER A 3 10.84 4.61 21.85
N ASP A 4 10.77 5.87 21.44
CA ASP A 4 9.65 6.76 21.82
C ASP A 4 8.49 6.58 20.82
N PHE A 5 7.32 6.17 21.32
CA PHE A 5 6.09 6.05 20.54
C PHE A 5 5.66 7.35 19.86
N ALA A 6 6.18 8.50 20.29
CA ALA A 6 6.00 9.77 19.60
C ALA A 6 6.55 9.75 18.15
N TYR A 7 7.59 8.96 17.87
CA TYR A 7 8.22 8.87 16.55
C TYR A 7 8.05 7.50 15.87
N HIS A 8 7.64 6.47 16.63
CA HIS A 8 7.48 5.07 16.21
C HIS A 8 5.98 4.69 16.10
N PRO A 9 5.22 5.17 15.10
CA PRO A 9 3.81 4.85 14.96
C PRO A 9 3.56 3.44 14.40
N TYR A 10 2.78 2.65 15.14
CA TYR A 10 2.30 1.33 14.71
C TYR A 10 0.76 1.18 14.76
N PRO A 11 -0.04 2.15 14.26
CA PRO A 11 -1.46 1.92 14.06
C PRO A 11 -1.67 0.78 13.03
N GLY A 12 -2.62 -0.10 13.31
CA GLY A 12 -2.86 -1.34 12.57
C GLY A 12 -2.05 -2.54 13.05
N TRP A 13 -0.92 -2.35 13.76
CA TRP A 13 -0.15 -3.49 14.28
C TRP A 13 -0.23 -3.62 15.80
N TYR A 14 0.26 -2.64 16.55
CA TYR A 14 0.23 -2.67 18.02
C TYR A 14 -1.03 -2.06 18.61
N ARG A 15 -1.74 -1.22 17.84
CA ARG A 15 -2.97 -0.55 18.28
C ARG A 15 -3.84 -0.17 17.09
N SER A 16 -5.11 0.12 17.37
CA SER A 16 -6.05 0.79 16.46
C SER A 16 -6.14 0.19 15.04
N HIS A 17 -6.11 1.03 14.00
CA HIS A 17 -6.30 0.65 12.60
C HIS A 17 -5.34 1.44 11.70
N TYR A 18 -4.83 0.82 10.63
CA TYR A 18 -3.83 1.44 9.75
C TYR A 18 -4.32 2.73 9.05
N TYR A 19 -5.64 2.95 8.96
CA TYR A 19 -6.21 4.21 8.46
C TYR A 19 -5.80 5.44 9.28
N GLU A 20 -5.35 5.27 10.53
CA GLU A 20 -4.82 6.40 11.31
C GLU A 20 -3.57 7.03 10.71
N PHE A 21 -2.86 6.36 9.80
CA PHE A 21 -1.75 6.97 9.05
C PHE A 21 -2.17 8.21 8.26
N HIS A 22 -3.46 8.39 7.95
CA HIS A 22 -3.98 9.64 7.37
C HIS A 22 -3.72 10.86 8.26
N SER A 23 -3.67 10.67 9.59
CA SER A 23 -3.38 11.74 10.56
C SER A 23 -1.88 12.08 10.67
N LEU A 24 -1.02 11.34 9.95
CA LEU A 24 0.44 11.51 9.93
C LEU A 24 1.10 11.36 11.31
N PRO A 25 0.85 10.27 12.05
CA PRO A 25 1.50 10.04 13.33
C PRO A 25 3.02 9.92 13.13
N GLY A 26 3.83 10.29 14.12
CA GLY A 26 5.30 10.27 14.00
C GLY A 26 5.90 11.45 13.22
N ALA A 27 5.08 12.36 12.69
CA ALA A 27 5.56 13.57 12.03
C ALA A 27 6.42 14.44 12.98
N PRO A 28 7.42 15.18 12.46
CA PRO A 28 7.71 15.34 11.03
C PRO A 28 8.66 14.28 10.44
N PHE A 29 9.34 13.51 11.29
CA PHE A 29 10.34 12.53 10.86
C PHE A 29 10.00 11.17 11.46
N VAL A 30 9.42 10.31 10.63
CA VAL A 30 8.91 9.00 11.04
C VAL A 30 10.04 7.99 10.92
N ASN A 31 10.57 7.52 12.05
CA ASN A 31 11.73 6.65 12.06
C ASN A 31 11.38 5.15 12.03
N GLU A 32 10.17 4.77 12.44
CA GLU A 32 9.72 3.38 12.42
C GLU A 32 8.20 3.26 12.22
N PHE A 33 7.78 2.43 11.27
CA PHE A 33 6.39 2.02 11.08
C PHE A 33 6.34 0.73 10.26
N GLY A 34 5.26 -0.04 10.39
CA GLY A 34 5.04 -1.25 9.60
C GLY A 34 4.13 -2.26 10.30
N ALA A 35 4.10 -3.47 9.75
CA ALA A 35 3.46 -4.64 10.33
C ALA A 35 4.28 -5.90 10.02
N GLN A 36 4.15 -6.90 10.88
CA GLN A 36 4.71 -8.24 10.63
C GLN A 36 3.96 -8.89 9.47
N ALA A 37 4.66 -9.76 8.74
CA ALA A 37 4.05 -10.73 7.85
C ALA A 37 4.83 -12.03 7.92
N LEU A 38 4.14 -13.15 7.71
CA LEU A 38 4.80 -14.44 7.55
C LEU A 38 5.73 -14.38 6.32
N PRO A 39 6.94 -14.96 6.40
CA PRO A 39 7.78 -15.15 5.23
C PRO A 39 7.14 -16.16 4.27
N ASN A 40 7.75 -16.31 3.08
CA ASN A 40 7.24 -17.22 2.06
C ASN A 40 7.16 -18.65 2.60
N VAL A 41 6.25 -19.48 2.06
CA VAL A 41 5.98 -20.83 2.57
C VAL A 41 7.25 -21.69 2.58
N GLU A 42 8.14 -21.51 1.60
CA GLU A 42 9.45 -22.16 1.55
C GLU A 42 10.30 -21.82 2.78
N THR A 43 10.34 -20.54 3.18
CA THR A 43 11.07 -20.08 4.36
C THR A 43 10.42 -20.59 5.64
N MET A 44 9.08 -20.66 5.68
CA MET A 44 8.36 -21.26 6.81
C MET A 44 8.71 -22.75 6.97
N ARG A 45 8.78 -23.52 5.87
CA ARG A 45 9.22 -24.94 5.88
C ARG A 45 10.69 -25.10 6.30
N GLU A 46 11.54 -24.14 6.01
CA GLU A 46 12.94 -24.13 6.47
C GLU A 46 13.08 -23.72 7.95
N MET A 47 12.07 -23.06 8.50
CA MET A 47 12.08 -22.50 9.86
C MET A 47 11.69 -23.54 10.93
N MET A 48 10.84 -24.50 10.59
CA MET A 48 10.25 -25.46 11.52
C MET A 48 9.89 -26.78 10.83
N LYS A 49 9.55 -27.82 11.61
CA LYS A 49 9.15 -29.11 11.05
C LYS A 49 7.76 -29.03 10.42
N GLU A 50 7.46 -29.95 9.49
CA GLU A 50 6.17 -29.99 8.80
C GLU A 50 4.98 -30.14 9.78
N ASP A 51 5.14 -30.93 10.85
CA ASP A 51 4.11 -31.10 11.88
C ASP A 51 4.02 -29.93 12.87
N GLU A 52 4.93 -28.94 12.78
CA GLU A 52 4.90 -27.67 13.52
C GLU A 52 4.34 -26.51 12.66
N LEU A 53 4.33 -26.70 11.34
CA LEU A 53 3.93 -25.72 10.34
C LEU A 53 2.41 -25.58 10.22
N TRP A 54 1.70 -26.69 10.04
CA TRP A 54 0.25 -26.67 9.80
C TRP A 54 -0.49 -27.88 10.36
N PRO A 55 -1.55 -27.69 11.18
CA PRO A 55 -1.99 -26.42 11.76
C PRO A 55 -0.92 -25.81 12.69
N PRO A 56 -0.88 -24.48 12.86
CA PRO A 56 0.22 -23.82 13.58
C PRO A 56 0.38 -24.31 15.02
N LYS A 57 1.61 -24.70 15.40
CA LYS A 57 1.96 -24.89 16.81
C LYS A 57 2.41 -23.56 17.42
N TRP A 58 1.48 -22.83 18.02
CA TRP A 58 1.70 -21.46 18.51
C TRP A 58 2.95 -21.25 19.39
N PRO A 59 3.34 -22.15 20.30
CA PRO A 59 4.60 -21.98 21.04
C PRO A 59 5.86 -21.98 20.14
N VAL A 60 5.86 -22.79 19.08
CA VAL A 60 6.97 -22.83 18.10
C VAL A 60 7.00 -21.55 17.28
N TRP A 61 5.83 -21.08 16.85
CA TRP A 61 5.70 -19.84 16.09
C TRP A 61 6.08 -18.61 16.93
N SER A 62 5.64 -18.57 18.19
CA SER A 62 6.00 -17.50 19.13
C SER A 62 7.50 -17.47 19.41
N TYR A 63 8.16 -18.63 19.50
CA TYR A 63 9.63 -18.69 19.56
C TYR A 63 10.30 -18.12 18.29
N ARG A 64 9.61 -18.16 17.15
CA ARG A 64 10.00 -17.54 15.88
C ARG A 64 9.45 -16.12 15.70
N ASP A 65 9.16 -15.45 16.81
CA ASP A 65 8.70 -14.05 16.91
C ASP A 65 7.27 -13.78 16.38
N PHE A 66 6.47 -14.80 16.11
CA PHE A 66 5.07 -14.61 15.71
C PHE A 66 4.27 -13.90 16.82
N GLN A 67 3.59 -12.81 16.46
CA GLN A 67 2.76 -12.03 17.38
C GLN A 67 1.27 -12.36 17.20
N TYR A 68 0.77 -13.32 17.98
CA TYR A 68 -0.61 -13.82 17.89
C TYR A 68 -1.65 -12.71 18.08
N ASP A 69 -1.54 -11.92 19.16
CA ASP A 69 -2.51 -10.88 19.47
C ASP A 69 -2.58 -9.79 18.40
N MET A 70 -1.42 -9.37 17.88
CA MET A 70 -1.34 -8.34 16.84
C MET A 70 -1.94 -8.86 15.55
N THR A 71 -1.65 -10.12 15.18
CA THR A 71 -2.17 -10.77 13.97
C THR A 71 -3.70 -10.88 14.00
N PHE A 72 -4.27 -11.41 15.08
CA PHE A 72 -5.70 -11.77 15.12
C PHE A 72 -6.60 -10.72 15.78
N ASN A 73 -6.12 -10.03 16.82
CA ASN A 73 -6.94 -9.11 17.61
C ASN A 73 -6.80 -7.64 17.17
N VAL A 74 -5.67 -7.26 16.57
CA VAL A 74 -5.46 -5.90 16.03
C VAL A 74 -5.64 -5.86 14.51
N ALA A 75 -4.76 -6.58 13.78
CA ALA A 75 -4.75 -6.60 12.33
C ALA A 75 -5.92 -7.39 11.73
N LYS A 76 -6.48 -8.34 12.49
CA LYS A 76 -7.61 -9.21 12.09
C LYS A 76 -7.32 -9.96 10.79
N ILE A 77 -6.09 -10.45 10.65
CA ILE A 77 -5.66 -11.23 9.49
C ILE A 77 -6.36 -12.59 9.55
N ASP A 78 -7.05 -12.94 8.47
CA ASP A 78 -7.64 -14.27 8.32
C ASP A 78 -6.55 -15.32 8.12
N MET A 79 -6.61 -16.39 8.90
CA MET A 79 -5.69 -17.52 8.78
C MET A 79 -5.95 -18.33 7.51
N GLY A 80 -7.18 -18.33 7.00
CA GLY A 80 -7.58 -19.25 5.94
C GLY A 80 -7.52 -20.72 6.37
N ASN A 81 -7.43 -21.62 5.39
CA ASN A 81 -7.52 -23.07 5.55
C ASN A 81 -6.19 -23.79 5.27
N SER A 82 -5.14 -23.07 4.92
CA SER A 82 -3.81 -23.61 4.63
C SER A 82 -2.70 -22.62 5.02
N ILE A 83 -1.46 -23.12 5.11
CA ILE A 83 -0.29 -22.25 5.32
C ILE A 83 -0.09 -21.28 4.15
N GLU A 84 -0.39 -21.73 2.92
CA GLU A 84 -0.35 -20.91 1.72
C GLU A 84 -1.33 -19.73 1.82
N GLU A 85 -2.57 -19.97 2.25
CA GLU A 85 -3.57 -18.91 2.46
C GLU A 85 -3.14 -17.97 3.59
N PHE A 86 -2.60 -18.48 4.69
CA PHE A 86 -2.19 -17.62 5.81
C PHE A 86 -1.00 -16.71 5.43
N VAL A 87 0.00 -17.25 4.72
CA VAL A 87 1.12 -16.47 4.21
C VAL A 87 0.62 -15.39 3.26
N GLU A 88 -0.25 -15.75 2.32
CA GLU A 88 -0.84 -14.82 1.35
C GLU A 88 -1.60 -13.68 2.05
N ASN A 89 -2.47 -14.00 3.00
CA ASN A 89 -3.28 -13.03 3.74
C ASN A 89 -2.42 -12.11 4.62
N SER A 90 -1.40 -12.65 5.29
CA SER A 90 -0.51 -11.85 6.15
C SER A 90 0.37 -10.89 5.36
N GLN A 91 0.90 -11.33 4.21
CA GLN A 91 1.70 -10.48 3.33
C GLN A 91 0.84 -9.43 2.62
N GLU A 92 -0.41 -9.76 2.28
CA GLU A 92 -1.37 -8.80 1.74
C GLU A 92 -1.68 -7.69 2.75
N TYR A 93 -1.88 -8.05 4.02
CA TYR A 93 -2.08 -7.07 5.10
C TYR A 93 -0.87 -6.13 5.23
N GLN A 94 0.34 -6.66 5.32
CA GLN A 94 1.57 -5.85 5.39
C GLN A 94 1.69 -4.93 4.17
N SER A 95 1.43 -5.45 2.98
CA SER A 95 1.43 -4.68 1.73
C SER A 95 0.46 -3.49 1.78
N LYS A 96 -0.80 -3.73 2.15
CA LYS A 96 -1.83 -2.69 2.24
C LYS A 96 -1.47 -1.60 3.24
N LEU A 97 -1.03 -2.00 4.44
CA LEU A 97 -0.64 -1.07 5.49
C LEU A 97 0.54 -0.20 5.03
N LEU A 98 1.60 -0.81 4.47
CA LEU A 98 2.78 -0.08 4.00
C LEU A 98 2.42 0.89 2.87
N LYS A 99 1.62 0.44 1.90
CA LYS A 99 1.14 1.29 0.81
C LYS A 99 0.39 2.51 1.36
N TYR A 100 -0.61 2.26 2.21
CA TYR A 100 -1.44 3.33 2.77
C TYR A 100 -0.62 4.33 3.60
N ALA A 101 0.28 3.84 4.45
CA ALA A 101 1.14 4.68 5.28
C ALA A 101 2.06 5.56 4.43
N ILE A 102 2.82 4.95 3.52
CA ILE A 102 3.84 5.64 2.71
C ILE A 102 3.21 6.66 1.77
N GLU A 103 2.10 6.32 1.12
CA GLU A 103 1.40 7.27 0.24
C GLU A 103 0.91 8.50 1.02
N ASN A 104 0.32 8.31 2.22
CA ASN A 104 -0.09 9.42 3.07
C ASN A 104 1.09 10.28 3.52
N TYR A 105 2.20 9.67 3.90
CA TYR A 105 3.39 10.42 4.29
C TYR A 105 4.02 11.18 3.12
N ARG A 106 4.22 10.53 1.97
CA ARG A 106 4.89 11.14 0.80
C ARG A 106 4.08 12.28 0.20
N LYS A 107 2.75 12.15 0.08
CA LYS A 107 1.91 13.26 -0.42
C LYS A 107 1.92 14.48 0.52
N ASN A 108 2.30 14.29 1.79
CA ASN A 108 2.46 15.36 2.78
C ASN A 108 3.92 15.78 3.02
N LYS A 109 4.84 15.47 2.08
CA LYS A 109 6.22 15.97 2.17
C LYS A 109 6.23 17.51 2.21
N TYR A 110 7.15 18.10 2.96
CA TYR A 110 7.33 19.55 3.19
C TYR A 110 6.21 20.30 3.92
N SER A 111 4.97 19.80 3.94
CA SER A 111 3.91 20.40 4.77
C SER A 111 4.02 19.95 6.23
N LYS A 112 4.19 18.65 6.43
CA LYS A 112 4.23 18.02 7.76
C LYS A 112 5.28 16.91 7.87
N ILE A 113 5.74 16.35 6.74
CA ILE A 113 6.69 15.23 6.71
C ILE A 113 8.01 15.66 6.06
N THR A 114 9.12 15.27 6.67
CA THR A 114 10.48 15.53 6.18
C THR A 114 11.28 14.26 5.90
N GLY A 115 10.85 13.10 6.43
CA GLY A 115 11.48 11.81 6.18
C GLY A 115 10.68 10.65 6.77
N ILE A 116 10.83 9.48 6.17
CA ILE A 116 10.17 8.24 6.59
C ILE A 116 11.14 7.06 6.49
N PHE A 117 11.12 6.17 7.49
CA PHE A 117 11.90 4.94 7.54
C PHE A 117 10.96 3.78 7.87
N GLN A 118 10.77 2.88 6.90
CA GLN A 118 10.00 1.67 7.10
C GLN A 118 10.77 0.69 7.99
N PHE A 119 10.10 0.13 8.99
CA PHE A 119 10.65 -0.93 9.84
C PHE A 119 10.03 -2.28 9.42
N MET A 120 10.80 -3.29 9.02
CA MET A 120 12.24 -3.29 8.70
C MET A 120 12.50 -3.90 7.32
N PHE A 121 13.71 -3.73 6.79
CA PHE A 121 14.00 -4.17 5.43
C PHE A 121 14.31 -5.67 5.34
N VAL A 122 15.20 -6.18 6.21
CA VAL A 122 15.75 -7.55 6.16
C VAL A 122 15.81 -8.22 7.52
N ASP A 123 15.72 -9.55 7.56
CA ASP A 123 16.01 -10.34 8.77
C ASP A 123 17.48 -10.75 8.90
N ASP A 124 17.94 -10.87 10.15
CA ASP A 124 19.25 -11.40 10.54
C ASP A 124 19.20 -12.83 11.10
N TRP A 125 18.00 -13.37 11.33
CA TRP A 125 17.72 -14.75 11.70
C TRP A 125 16.41 -15.26 11.07
N ASN A 126 16.24 -16.58 10.96
CA ASN A 126 15.03 -17.16 10.37
C ASN A 126 13.83 -17.05 11.34
N ALA A 127 13.01 -16.01 11.14
CA ALA A 127 11.89 -15.64 12.00
C ALA A 127 10.73 -14.98 11.23
N ILE A 128 9.60 -14.79 11.90
CA ILE A 128 8.42 -14.11 11.42
C ILE A 128 8.47 -12.67 11.95
N THR A 129 8.81 -11.69 11.11
CA THR A 129 9.08 -10.31 11.55
C THR A 129 8.43 -9.26 10.61
N TRP A 130 8.68 -7.98 10.90
CA TRP A 130 8.33 -6.83 10.04
C TRP A 130 9.13 -6.73 8.74
N SER A 131 10.10 -7.62 8.51
CA SER A 131 10.91 -7.60 7.30
C SER A 131 10.04 -7.67 6.05
N VAL A 132 10.46 -6.98 4.99
CA VAL A 132 9.90 -7.15 3.64
C VAL A 132 10.73 -8.10 2.78
N VAL A 133 11.94 -8.42 3.22
CA VAL A 133 12.84 -9.40 2.64
C VAL A 133 13.27 -10.36 3.75
N ASP A 134 12.95 -11.64 3.63
CA ASP A 134 13.19 -12.60 4.71
C ASP A 134 14.68 -12.94 4.91
N TYR A 135 14.96 -13.83 5.85
CA TYR A 135 16.30 -14.29 6.21
C TYR A 135 17.10 -14.81 5.00
N PHE A 136 16.45 -15.54 4.09
CA PHE A 136 17.07 -16.09 2.88
C PHE A 136 17.07 -15.12 1.70
N ARG A 137 16.74 -13.85 1.94
CA ARG A 137 16.65 -12.78 0.94
C ARG A 137 15.54 -12.97 -0.08
N ARG A 138 14.45 -13.65 0.31
CA ARG A 138 13.27 -13.79 -0.53
C ARG A 138 12.33 -12.61 -0.27
N PRO A 139 11.94 -11.85 -1.31
CA PRO A 139 11.03 -10.73 -1.14
C PRO A 139 9.61 -11.22 -0.80
N LYS A 140 8.99 -10.59 0.20
CA LYS A 140 7.56 -10.66 0.50
C LYS A 140 6.79 -9.66 -0.38
N LYS A 141 5.46 -9.72 -0.41
CA LYS A 141 4.63 -8.69 -1.09
C LYS A 141 4.97 -7.26 -0.66
N GLY A 142 5.27 -7.06 0.63
CA GLY A 142 5.71 -5.77 1.15
C GLY A 142 6.89 -5.16 0.39
N TYR A 143 7.84 -5.97 -0.09
CA TYR A 143 9.00 -5.47 -0.86
C TYR A 143 8.57 -4.87 -2.20
N TYR A 144 7.68 -5.56 -2.92
CA TYR A 144 7.17 -5.06 -4.19
C TYR A 144 6.31 -3.81 -3.99
N THR A 145 5.58 -3.74 -2.88
CA THR A 145 4.88 -2.52 -2.48
C THR A 145 5.85 -1.39 -2.25
N LEU A 146 6.92 -1.56 -1.45
CA LEU A 146 7.95 -0.52 -1.27
C LEU A 146 8.53 -0.08 -2.61
N LYS A 147 8.82 -1.01 -3.52
CA LYS A 147 9.30 -0.69 -4.88
C LYS A 147 8.33 0.23 -5.63
N THR A 148 7.02 -0.01 -5.52
CA THR A 148 5.99 0.84 -6.11
C THR A 148 5.88 2.18 -5.40
N VAL A 149 5.68 2.21 -4.08
CA VAL A 149 5.39 3.45 -3.35
C VAL A 149 6.62 4.29 -3.04
N TYR A 150 7.83 3.81 -3.34
CA TYR A 150 9.08 4.59 -3.35
C TYR A 150 9.61 4.88 -4.77
N GLN A 151 8.79 4.71 -5.82
CA GLN A 151 9.15 5.25 -7.13
C GLN A 151 9.52 6.75 -7.00
N PRO A 152 10.60 7.22 -7.67
CA PRO A 152 11.00 8.63 -7.62
C PRO A 152 9.89 9.59 -8.04
N ILE A 153 9.03 9.13 -8.95
CA ILE A 153 7.76 9.78 -9.27
C ILE A 153 6.64 8.81 -8.96
N LEU A 154 5.67 9.23 -8.17
CA LEU A 154 4.53 8.42 -7.78
C LEU A 154 3.23 9.15 -8.10
N ILE A 155 2.47 8.60 -9.03
CA ILE A 155 1.05 8.94 -9.19
C ILE A 155 0.21 8.16 -8.17
N GLY A 156 -0.80 8.80 -7.61
CA GLY A 156 -1.76 8.13 -6.74
C GLY A 156 -3.07 8.88 -6.63
N MET A 157 -3.99 8.26 -5.91
CA MET A 157 -5.29 8.83 -5.59
C MET A 157 -5.68 8.48 -4.16
N ASP A 158 -6.61 9.25 -3.61
CA ASP A 158 -7.11 8.97 -2.27
C ASP A 158 -8.28 7.99 -2.36
N VAL A 159 -8.08 6.81 -1.79
CA VAL A 159 -9.12 5.79 -1.61
C VAL A 159 -9.48 5.75 -0.14
N ASP A 160 -10.48 6.54 0.23
CA ASP A 160 -10.91 6.67 1.63
C ASP A 160 -11.64 5.42 2.17
N ARG A 161 -12.03 4.50 1.28
CA ARG A 161 -12.79 3.29 1.60
C ARG A 161 -12.43 2.14 0.67
N GLU A 162 -12.09 0.99 1.24
CA GLU A 162 -11.92 -0.26 0.48
C GLU A 162 -13.25 -0.82 -0.04
N LYS A 163 -14.37 -0.58 0.67
CA LYS A 163 -15.71 -0.98 0.26
C LYS A 163 -16.55 0.25 -0.08
N VAL A 164 -17.09 0.29 -1.29
CA VAL A 164 -17.82 1.44 -1.82
C VAL A 164 -19.15 0.99 -2.40
N SER A 165 -20.23 1.74 -2.18
CA SER A 165 -21.50 1.44 -2.83
C SER A 165 -21.46 1.81 -4.31
N LEU A 166 -22.22 1.09 -5.13
CA LEU A 166 -22.41 1.42 -6.55
C LEU A 166 -22.78 2.89 -6.79
N ASP A 167 -23.69 3.42 -5.96
CA ASP A 167 -24.17 4.80 -6.06
C ASP A 167 -23.06 5.82 -5.75
N MET A 168 -22.22 5.55 -4.76
CA MET A 168 -21.11 6.43 -4.38
C MET A 168 -20.06 6.49 -5.50
N LEU A 169 -19.71 5.36 -6.13
CA LEU A 169 -18.74 5.38 -7.24
C LEU A 169 -19.26 6.14 -8.46
N ARG A 170 -20.54 5.97 -8.79
CA ARG A 170 -21.18 6.68 -9.91
C ARG A 170 -21.24 8.19 -9.70
N THR A 171 -21.48 8.61 -8.47
CA THR A 171 -21.68 10.03 -8.12
C THR A 171 -20.37 10.75 -7.84
N MET A 172 -19.41 10.09 -7.19
CA MET A 172 -18.16 10.72 -6.78
C MET A 172 -17.08 10.62 -7.84
N GLY A 173 -16.99 9.50 -8.57
CA GLY A 173 -15.89 9.24 -9.51
C GLY A 173 -14.50 9.34 -8.87
N ILE A 174 -13.46 9.42 -9.70
CA ILE A 174 -12.10 9.70 -9.25
C ILE A 174 -11.94 11.22 -9.05
N GLN A 175 -11.85 11.67 -7.79
CA GLN A 175 -11.93 13.09 -7.43
C GLN A 175 -10.57 13.78 -7.22
N SER A 176 -9.61 13.06 -6.65
CA SER A 176 -8.28 13.59 -6.36
C SER A 176 -7.22 12.64 -6.91
N ILE A 177 -6.35 13.20 -7.76
CA ILE A 177 -5.09 12.57 -8.15
C ILE A 177 -4.00 13.45 -7.59
N TRP A 178 -2.96 12.82 -7.06
CA TRP A 178 -1.75 13.50 -6.67
C TRP A 178 -0.55 12.87 -7.37
N VAL A 179 0.48 13.67 -7.57
CA VAL A 179 1.77 13.21 -8.09
C VAL A 179 2.87 13.73 -7.20
N VAL A 180 3.66 12.82 -6.62
CA VAL A 180 4.89 13.15 -5.90
C VAL A 180 6.05 13.06 -6.89
N ASN A 181 6.88 14.09 -6.95
CA ASN A 181 8.14 14.07 -7.70
C ASN A 181 9.29 14.32 -6.72
N ASP A 182 10.11 13.30 -6.46
CA ASP A 182 11.31 13.39 -5.60
C ASP A 182 12.60 13.57 -6.41
N THR A 183 12.49 13.79 -7.73
CA THR A 183 13.63 14.07 -8.60
C THR A 183 13.93 15.57 -8.68
N LEU A 184 15.12 15.92 -9.16
CA LEU A 184 15.50 17.31 -9.45
C LEU A 184 15.03 17.80 -10.83
N ASN A 185 14.31 16.97 -11.58
CA ASN A 185 13.84 17.28 -12.93
C ASN A 185 12.38 17.78 -12.91
N ARG A 186 12.09 18.74 -13.78
CA ARG A 186 10.71 19.10 -14.16
C ARG A 186 10.23 18.13 -15.24
N TYR A 187 8.97 17.73 -15.17
CA TYR A 187 8.31 16.98 -16.24
C TYR A 187 7.21 17.85 -16.82
N GLU A 188 7.22 18.05 -18.13
CA GLU A 188 6.29 18.95 -18.83
C GLU A 188 5.18 18.15 -19.50
N ASN A 189 4.00 18.76 -19.62
CA ASN A 189 2.85 18.22 -20.37
C ASN A 189 2.38 16.78 -20.03
N THR A 190 2.73 16.26 -18.86
CA THR A 190 2.38 14.88 -18.49
C THR A 190 0.87 14.58 -18.49
N TYR A 191 0.52 13.32 -18.67
CA TYR A 191 -0.86 12.83 -18.63
C TYR A 191 -0.95 11.46 -17.96
N ALA A 192 -2.11 11.15 -17.38
CA ALA A 192 -2.37 9.87 -16.75
C ALA A 192 -3.27 9.01 -17.64
N LYS A 193 -2.87 7.76 -17.88
CA LYS A 193 -3.73 6.67 -18.39
C LYS A 193 -4.30 5.92 -17.20
N ILE A 194 -5.63 5.92 -17.06
CA ILE A 194 -6.33 5.22 -15.98
C ILE A 194 -7.17 4.12 -16.61
N ALA A 195 -6.95 2.88 -16.19
CA ALA A 195 -7.68 1.71 -16.65
C ALA A 195 -8.34 1.01 -15.45
N ILE A 196 -9.59 0.58 -15.63
CA ILE A 196 -10.35 -0.09 -14.57
C ILE A 196 -10.66 -1.50 -15.00
N TRP A 197 -10.31 -2.43 -14.14
CA TRP A 197 -10.34 -3.85 -14.41
C TRP A 197 -11.33 -4.55 -13.50
N MET A 198 -12.07 -5.50 -14.05
CA MET A 198 -12.89 -6.46 -13.31
C MET A 198 -12.69 -7.84 -13.95
N GLU A 199 -12.39 -8.85 -13.13
CA GLU A 199 -12.21 -10.24 -13.59
C GLU A 199 -11.26 -10.37 -14.82
N GLY A 200 -10.18 -9.59 -14.83
CA GLY A 200 -9.18 -9.59 -15.91
C GLY A 200 -9.60 -8.86 -17.19
N LYS A 201 -10.74 -8.16 -17.22
CA LYS A 201 -11.20 -7.36 -18.34
C LYS A 201 -11.18 -5.88 -18.01
N ILE A 202 -10.78 -5.07 -18.99
CA ILE A 202 -10.90 -3.61 -18.93
C ILE A 202 -12.37 -3.25 -19.12
N ILE A 203 -12.95 -2.57 -18.14
CA ILE A 203 -14.32 -2.07 -18.19
C ILE A 203 -14.42 -0.59 -18.54
N ALA A 204 -13.36 0.20 -18.25
CA ALA A 204 -13.29 1.61 -18.57
C ALA A 204 -11.83 2.08 -18.65
N GLU A 205 -11.57 3.04 -19.53
CA GLU A 205 -10.29 3.73 -19.64
C GLU A 205 -10.50 5.23 -19.81
N LYS A 206 -9.57 6.02 -19.26
CA LYS A 206 -9.56 7.47 -19.45
C LYS A 206 -8.14 8.00 -19.47
N GLU A 207 -7.89 8.92 -20.39
CA GLU A 207 -6.71 9.77 -20.36
C GLU A 207 -7.03 11.11 -19.72
N MET A 208 -6.13 11.58 -18.87
CA MET A 208 -6.31 12.81 -18.12
C MET A 208 -5.03 13.65 -18.16
N LYS A 209 -5.14 14.90 -18.62
CA LYS A 209 -4.01 15.83 -18.59
C LYS A 209 -3.63 16.16 -17.14
N ILE A 210 -2.38 15.88 -16.79
CA ILE A 210 -1.77 16.24 -15.50
C ILE A 210 -1.02 17.57 -15.63
N GLY A 211 -0.38 17.82 -16.77
CA GLY A 211 0.43 19.03 -17.04
C GLY A 211 1.78 18.99 -16.32
N ASP A 212 2.36 20.16 -16.05
CA ASP A 212 3.75 20.20 -15.58
C ASP A 212 3.89 19.79 -14.12
N ILE A 213 4.86 18.94 -13.80
CA ILE A 213 5.20 18.50 -12.45
C ILE A 213 6.52 19.16 -12.05
N PRO A 214 6.54 20.07 -11.06
CA PRO A 214 7.75 20.72 -10.61
C PRO A 214 8.76 19.72 -10.02
N PRO A 215 10.07 20.03 -10.05
CA PRO A 215 11.09 19.23 -9.38
C PRO A 215 10.88 19.26 -7.87
N ASN A 216 11.09 18.11 -7.22
CA ASN A 216 11.05 17.97 -5.77
C ASN A 216 9.76 18.53 -5.11
N ASP A 217 8.58 18.26 -5.69
CA ASP A 217 7.31 18.83 -5.24
C ASP A 217 6.17 17.80 -5.23
N ILE A 218 4.99 18.21 -4.77
CA ILE A 218 3.74 17.47 -4.90
C ILE A 218 2.77 18.29 -5.74
N LYS A 219 2.20 17.66 -6.77
CA LYS A 219 1.11 18.23 -7.54
C LYS A 219 -0.21 17.58 -7.15
N TYR A 220 -1.19 18.39 -6.77
CA TYR A 220 -2.57 17.94 -6.55
C TYR A 220 -3.44 18.34 -7.73
N ILE A 221 -4.23 17.39 -8.22
CA ILE A 221 -5.23 17.57 -9.27
C ILE A 221 -6.58 17.17 -8.67
N THR A 222 -7.40 18.17 -8.36
CA THR A 222 -8.73 17.97 -7.80
C THR A 222 -9.79 18.38 -8.81
N TYR A 223 -10.75 17.50 -9.07
CA TYR A 223 -11.92 17.82 -9.88
C TYR A 223 -13.16 17.94 -9.01
N SER A 224 -14.02 18.90 -9.31
CA SER A 224 -15.37 18.91 -8.74
C SER A 224 -16.11 17.65 -9.18
N PRO A 225 -16.87 16.95 -8.30
CA PRO A 225 -17.63 15.76 -8.68
C PRO A 225 -18.62 16.03 -9.82
N MET A 226 -19.09 17.28 -9.95
CA MET A 226 -19.98 17.75 -11.00
C MET A 226 -19.28 18.12 -12.31
N SER A 227 -17.95 18.08 -12.37
CA SER A 227 -17.18 18.41 -13.58
C SER A 227 -17.23 17.27 -14.60
N ASP A 228 -17.36 17.62 -15.88
CA ASP A 228 -17.19 16.67 -17.00
C ASP A 228 -15.78 16.07 -17.05
N LYS A 229 -14.81 16.67 -16.34
CA LYS A 229 -13.45 16.16 -16.22
C LYS A 229 -13.33 15.01 -15.23
N THR A 230 -14.28 14.86 -14.30
CA THR A 230 -14.33 13.72 -13.38
C THR A 230 -14.55 12.43 -14.16
N MET A 231 -13.76 11.40 -13.86
CA MET A 231 -14.01 10.08 -14.42
C MET A 231 -15.23 9.49 -13.73
N LYS A 232 -16.39 9.60 -14.37
CA LYS A 232 -17.58 8.86 -13.96
C LYS A 232 -17.41 7.41 -14.37
N LEU A 233 -17.57 6.51 -13.41
CA LEU A 233 -17.46 5.09 -13.63
C LEU A 233 -18.86 4.55 -13.89
N ASP A 234 -19.13 4.11 -15.11
CA ASP A 234 -20.38 3.44 -15.46
C ASP A 234 -20.34 1.98 -14.98
N ILE A 235 -20.13 1.82 -13.67
CA ILE A 235 -20.08 0.51 -13.01
C ILE A 235 -21.51 0.11 -12.66
N THR A 236 -21.94 -1.05 -13.16
CA THR A 236 -23.28 -1.62 -12.93
C THR A 236 -23.25 -2.86 -12.05
N GLU A 237 -22.08 -3.48 -11.89
CA GLU A 237 -21.92 -4.78 -11.25
C GLU A 237 -21.19 -4.66 -9.91
N LYS A 238 -21.60 -5.47 -8.95
CA LYS A 238 -20.87 -5.63 -7.69
C LYS A 238 -19.66 -6.53 -7.92
N GLY A 239 -18.58 -6.32 -7.19
CA GLY A 239 -17.37 -7.11 -7.33
C GLY A 239 -16.11 -6.36 -6.96
N VAL A 240 -14.96 -7.00 -7.19
CA VAL A 240 -13.65 -6.41 -6.92
C VAL A 240 -13.12 -5.78 -8.19
N TYR A 241 -12.78 -4.51 -8.11
CA TYR A 241 -12.23 -3.72 -9.21
C TYR A 241 -10.80 -3.31 -8.90
N THR A 242 -9.96 -3.30 -9.93
CA THR A 242 -8.62 -2.73 -9.86
C THR A 242 -8.55 -1.48 -10.72
N ILE A 243 -8.18 -0.35 -10.11
CA ILE A 243 -7.90 0.91 -10.78
C ILE A 243 -6.39 0.95 -11.01
N GLU A 244 -5.95 0.81 -12.25
CA GLU A 244 -4.56 0.98 -12.66
C GLU A 244 -4.34 2.41 -13.15
N MET A 245 -3.24 3.02 -12.73
CA MET A 245 -2.84 4.37 -13.10
C MET A 245 -1.41 4.35 -13.64
N GLN A 246 -1.22 4.93 -14.82
CA GLN A 246 0.09 5.12 -15.43
C GLN A 246 0.29 6.61 -15.72
N LEU A 247 1.37 7.19 -15.20
CA LEU A 247 1.78 8.55 -15.55
C LEU A 247 2.73 8.49 -16.75
N MET A 248 2.43 9.31 -17.75
CA MET A 248 3.08 9.34 -19.05
C MET A 248 3.74 10.70 -19.29
N GLU A 249 4.89 10.69 -19.97
CA GLU A 249 5.50 11.87 -20.61
C GLU A 249 5.14 11.94 -22.12
N ASP A 250 5.30 13.10 -22.76
CA ASP A 250 4.98 13.42 -24.18
C ASP A 250 5.50 12.43 -25.26
N LYS A 251 6.32 11.43 -24.90
CA LYS A 251 6.80 10.35 -25.78
C LYS A 251 6.16 8.98 -25.52
N ASP A 252 5.01 8.94 -24.84
CA ASP A 252 4.36 7.70 -24.35
C ASP A 252 5.27 6.87 -23.42
N GLU A 253 6.24 7.51 -22.77
CA GLU A 253 7.08 6.85 -21.77
C GLU A 253 6.36 6.80 -20.42
N ILE A 254 6.27 5.61 -19.83
CA ILE A 254 5.68 5.42 -18.52
C ILE A 254 6.71 5.80 -17.45
N ILE A 255 6.45 6.91 -16.74
CA ILE A 255 7.34 7.41 -15.69
C ILE A 255 6.89 7.02 -14.27
N SER A 256 5.65 6.56 -14.11
CA SER A 256 5.13 6.03 -12.84
C SER A 256 3.97 5.06 -13.07
N LYS A 257 3.89 4.00 -12.25
CA LYS A 257 2.72 3.11 -12.20
C LYS A 257 2.21 2.95 -10.78
N ASN A 258 0.90 2.96 -10.59
CA ASN A 258 0.30 2.64 -9.32
C ASN A 258 -1.07 1.98 -9.52
N SER A 259 -1.57 1.27 -8.53
CA SER A 259 -2.90 0.68 -8.59
C SER A 259 -3.59 0.64 -7.24
N TYR A 260 -4.91 0.52 -7.28
CA TYR A 260 -5.78 0.44 -6.12
C TYR A 260 -6.85 -0.61 -6.35
N THR A 261 -7.17 -1.37 -5.31
CA THR A 261 -8.27 -2.34 -5.33
C THR A 261 -9.42 -1.80 -4.49
N ILE A 262 -10.62 -1.85 -5.06
CA ILE A 262 -11.87 -1.48 -4.37
C ILE A 262 -12.89 -2.60 -4.54
N GLU A 263 -13.68 -2.84 -3.51
CA GLU A 263 -14.82 -3.76 -3.54
C GLU A 263 -16.11 -2.95 -3.63
N VAL A 264 -16.89 -3.23 -4.67
CA VAL A 264 -18.18 -2.61 -4.92
C VAL A 264 -19.28 -3.50 -4.36
N VAL A 265 -19.99 -2.98 -3.37
CA VAL A 265 -20.99 -3.72 -2.57
C VAL A 265 -22.41 -3.22 -2.74
#